data_AF-A0A3E2GVD3-F1
#
_entry.id   AF-A0A3E2GVD3-F1
#
_cell.length_a   1.000
_cell.length_b   1.000
_cell.length_c   1.000
_cell.angle_alpha   90.00
_cell.angle_beta   90.00
_cell.angle_gamma   90.00
#
_symmetry.space_group_name_H-M   'P 1'
#
loop_
_entity.id
_entity.type
_entity.pdbx_description
1 polymer ?
#
loop_
_entity_poly.entity_id
_entity_poly.type
_entity_poly.pdbx_seq_one_letter_code
_entity_poly.pdbx_strand_id
1 'polypeptide(L)'
;MLNNHCVPAGPSAFVQKFLNSALSPHGGYFLLKYPRSLIHTNAEESVKNTCSRLECLRGVILVQILQTGLGIVLGLFSEVDMVGNEDHDIMIWANRVHNSKQTILVYLSSSGLDVKELITILSRSTFVTTSFTSGRVEHEVELLVAKLIYYGLIPILRFYIALWLADTWVFFIHRAEHSNQWLYKNFHSRHHELNVPYSWGGIYDHPLESLFLSVGAYVFGVIGSGMTLRESMLFSAFSSVKTCTDHGGYQFPWNPVDLFTTVGAAYHDKHHQRWGLKKNFALHFQFWDRLLGTEFTDAEVASRLYARDREAVEIAREKKREKVKPL
;
A
#
# COMPACT_ATOMS: atom_id res chain seq x y z
N MET A 1 14.75 48.11 -21.75
CA MET A 1 15.10 48.38 -20.34
C MET A 1 13.90 47.96 -19.50
N LEU A 2 13.93 46.75 -18.93
CA LEU A 2 14.00 46.44 -17.47
C LEU A 2 12.69 46.84 -16.73
N ASN A 3 12.00 46.02 -15.94
CA ASN A 3 12.29 44.72 -15.32
C ASN A 3 10.96 44.11 -14.82
N ASN A 4 10.59 42.90 -15.26
CA ASN A 4 9.62 42.06 -14.55
C ASN A 4 10.39 40.88 -13.96
N HIS A 5 10.77 40.99 -12.69
CA HIS A 5 11.35 39.87 -11.94
C HIS A 5 10.23 38.94 -11.52
N CYS A 6 10.06 37.83 -12.26
CA CYS A 6 9.34 36.66 -11.75
C CYS A 6 10.20 36.00 -10.67
N VAL A 7 9.79 36.12 -9.41
CA VAL A 7 10.34 35.33 -8.31
C VAL A 7 9.65 33.96 -8.33
N PRO A 8 10.38 32.83 -8.36
CA PRO A 8 9.75 31.53 -8.23
C PRO A 8 9.09 31.42 -6.87
N ALA A 9 7.83 30.98 -6.83
CA ALA A 9 7.15 30.61 -5.59
C ALA A 9 7.91 29.43 -4.97
N GLY A 10 8.79 29.73 -4.02
CA GLY A 10 9.47 28.72 -3.24
C GLY A 10 8.47 27.80 -2.54
N PRO A 11 8.86 26.55 -2.22
CA PRO A 11 8.00 25.66 -1.46
C PRO A 11 7.51 26.34 -0.19
N SER A 12 6.26 26.06 0.21
CA SER A 12 5.67 26.66 1.41
C SER A 12 6.62 26.51 2.61
N ALA A 13 6.57 27.46 3.55
CA ALA A 13 7.43 27.46 4.75
C ALA A 13 7.42 26.12 5.52
N PHE A 14 6.37 25.32 5.33
CA PHE A 14 6.25 23.94 5.82
C PHE A 14 7.15 22.94 5.09
N VAL A 15 7.16 22.96 3.75
CA VAL A 15 8.02 22.10 2.92
C VAL A 15 9.50 22.44 3.11
N GLN A 16 9.84 23.73 3.25
CA GLN A 16 11.21 24.14 3.57
C GLN A 16 11.65 23.66 4.97
N LYS A 17 10.75 23.70 5.96
CA LYS A 17 11.00 23.14 7.31
C LYS A 17 11.18 21.62 7.29
N PHE A 18 10.42 20.92 6.45
CA PHE A 18 10.53 19.47 6.30
C PHE A 18 11.86 19.08 5.64
N LEU A 19 12.25 19.75 4.56
CA LEU A 19 13.53 19.49 3.87
C LEU A 19 14.73 19.80 4.79
N ASN A 20 14.68 20.88 5.56
CA ASN A 20 15.72 21.23 6.53
C ASN A 20 15.77 20.26 7.73
N SER A 21 14.65 19.62 8.07
CA SER A 21 14.56 18.58 9.10
C SER A 21 15.08 17.22 8.62
N ALA A 22 14.81 16.86 7.36
CA ALA A 22 15.20 15.59 6.77
C ALA A 22 16.69 15.52 6.44
N LEU A 23 17.34 16.67 6.20
CA LEU A 23 18.75 16.78 5.85
C LEU A 23 19.69 17.12 7.04
N SER A 24 19.15 17.17 8.27
CA SER A 24 19.97 17.39 9.46
C SER A 24 20.86 16.16 9.75
N PRO A 25 22.12 16.32 10.17
CA PRO A 25 23.03 15.19 10.47
C PRO A 25 22.57 14.32 11.66
N HIS A 26 21.44 14.65 12.28
CA HIS A 26 20.83 13.94 13.40
C HIS A 26 19.50 13.26 13.00
N GLY A 27 19.50 12.54 11.89
CA GLY A 27 18.34 11.78 11.36
C GLY A 27 17.71 10.75 12.30
N GLY A 28 18.25 10.55 13.51
CA GLY A 28 17.69 9.69 14.56
C GLY A 28 16.61 10.34 15.44
N TYR A 29 16.36 11.66 15.36
CA TYR A 29 15.49 12.37 16.31
C TYR A 29 14.06 12.66 15.84
N PHE A 30 13.68 12.29 14.61
CA PHE A 30 12.31 12.52 14.13
C PHE A 30 11.26 11.69 14.91
N LEU A 31 11.66 10.50 15.39
CA LEU A 31 10.81 9.58 16.15
C LEU A 31 10.54 10.04 17.60
N LEU A 32 11.45 10.83 18.19
CA LEU A 32 11.33 11.28 19.59
C LEU A 32 10.36 12.44 19.79
N LYS A 33 9.92 13.11 18.71
CA LYS A 33 9.09 14.32 18.80
C LYS A 33 7.58 14.06 18.83
N TYR A 34 7.14 12.82 18.62
CA TYR A 34 5.72 12.44 18.60
C TYR A 34 5.41 11.22 19.49
N PRO A 35 5.54 11.31 20.83
CA PRO A 35 5.18 10.20 21.72
C PRO A 35 3.70 9.77 21.63
N ARG A 36 2.83 10.57 21.00
CA ARG A 36 1.41 10.25 20.75
C ARG A 36 1.15 9.36 19.53
N SER A 37 2.16 9.05 18.71
CA SER A 37 1.98 8.15 17.57
C SER A 37 2.21 6.68 17.91
N LEU A 38 2.84 6.35 19.05
CA LEU A 38 3.01 4.96 19.48
C LEU A 38 1.69 4.38 19.98
N ILE A 39 1.32 3.21 19.44
CA ILE A 39 0.13 2.45 19.87
C ILE A 39 0.42 1.76 21.21
N HIS A 40 1.62 1.19 21.34
CA HIS A 40 2.07 0.41 22.49
C HIS A 40 3.38 0.95 23.07
N THR A 41 3.57 0.74 24.36
CA THR A 41 4.83 1.01 25.07
C THR A 41 5.80 -0.17 24.93
N ASN A 42 7.11 0.09 25.13
CA ASN A 42 8.12 -0.98 25.22
C ASN A 42 7.81 -2.00 26.35
N ALA A 43 7.09 -1.55 27.38
CA ALA A 43 6.62 -2.38 28.47
C ALA A 43 5.61 -3.42 27.99
N GLU A 44 4.60 -2.97 27.25
CA GLU A 44 3.59 -3.84 26.61
C GLU A 44 4.26 -4.84 25.67
N GLU A 45 5.18 -4.39 24.83
CA GLU A 45 5.96 -5.26 23.94
C GLU A 45 6.64 -6.40 24.72
N SER A 46 7.40 -6.05 25.77
CA SER A 46 8.20 -7.01 26.55
C SER A 46 7.37 -8.03 27.35
N VAL A 47 6.10 -7.74 27.60
CA VAL A 47 5.20 -8.58 28.41
C VAL A 47 4.23 -9.37 27.54
N LYS A 48 3.76 -8.78 26.44
CA LYS A 48 2.70 -9.36 25.60
C LYS A 48 3.25 -10.24 24.48
N ASN A 49 4.43 -9.93 23.94
CA ASN A 49 5.06 -10.77 22.93
C ASN A 49 5.63 -12.04 23.56
N THR A 50 5.39 -13.17 22.93
CA THR A 50 5.94 -14.46 23.36
C THR A 50 7.24 -14.81 22.64
N CYS A 51 7.54 -14.14 21.53
CA CYS A 51 8.83 -14.25 20.83
C CYS A 51 9.73 -13.04 21.12
N SER A 52 11.05 -13.28 21.16
CA SER A 52 12.04 -12.21 21.20
C SER A 52 12.18 -11.51 19.84
N ARG A 53 12.72 -10.29 19.85
CA ARG A 53 13.08 -9.56 18.62
C ARG A 53 14.02 -10.35 17.70
N LEU A 54 14.96 -11.09 18.29
CA LEU A 54 15.94 -11.89 17.55
C LEU A 54 15.30 -13.12 16.89
N GLU A 55 14.36 -13.79 17.59
CA GLU A 55 13.60 -14.90 17.00
C GLU A 55 12.71 -14.43 15.86
N CYS A 56 12.06 -13.27 16.04
CA CYS A 56 11.30 -12.62 14.99
C CYS A 56 12.19 -12.33 13.77
N LEU A 57 13.33 -11.64 13.98
CA LEU A 57 14.27 -11.30 12.91
C LEU A 57 14.79 -12.55 12.17
N ARG A 58 15.14 -13.61 12.90
CA ARG A 58 15.58 -14.87 12.29
C ARG A 58 14.49 -15.51 11.43
N GLY A 59 13.24 -15.50 11.90
CA GLY A 59 12.10 -15.99 11.13
C GLY A 59 11.88 -15.20 9.84
N VAL A 60 11.91 -13.87 9.94
CA VAL A 60 11.77 -12.96 8.80
C VAL A 60 12.89 -13.17 7.77
N ILE A 61 14.14 -13.28 8.22
CA ILE A 61 15.28 -13.56 7.33
C ILE A 61 15.12 -14.92 6.63
N LEU A 62 14.69 -15.95 7.37
CA LEU A 62 14.46 -17.28 6.80
C LEU A 62 13.39 -17.22 5.69
N VAL A 63 12.25 -16.58 5.96
CA VAL A 63 11.18 -16.39 4.97
C VAL A 63 11.71 -15.64 3.74
N GLN A 64 12.46 -14.56 3.93
CA GLN A 64 13.03 -13.79 2.83
C GLN A 64 14.02 -14.59 1.99
N ILE A 65 14.88 -15.41 2.61
CA ILE A 65 15.79 -16.32 1.90
C ILE A 65 14.99 -17.31 1.04
N LEU A 66 13.92 -17.89 1.60
CA LEU A 66 13.08 -18.86 0.89
C LEU A 66 12.32 -18.22 -0.27
N GLN A 67 11.70 -17.04 -0.05
CA GLN A 67 11.00 -16.30 -1.10
C GLN A 67 11.95 -15.84 -2.21
N THR A 68 13.15 -15.36 -1.84
CA THR A 68 14.19 -14.97 -2.82
C THR A 68 14.68 -16.19 -3.61
N GLY A 69 14.94 -17.31 -2.93
CA GLY A 69 15.33 -18.56 -3.57
C GLY A 69 14.28 -19.07 -4.55
N LEU A 70 13.00 -19.04 -4.15
CA LEU A 70 11.88 -19.37 -5.04
C LEU A 70 11.84 -18.41 -6.25
N GLY A 71 11.99 -17.11 -6.03
CA GLY A 71 12.02 -16.12 -7.12
C GLY A 71 13.16 -16.38 -8.11
N ILE A 72 14.36 -16.71 -7.63
CA ILE A 72 15.50 -17.09 -8.48
C ILE A 72 15.17 -18.36 -9.28
N VAL A 73 14.64 -19.40 -8.62
CA VAL A 73 14.29 -20.65 -9.30
C VAL A 73 13.25 -20.40 -10.38
N LEU A 74 12.18 -19.66 -10.09
CA LEU A 74 11.16 -19.31 -11.08
C LEU A 74 11.74 -18.49 -12.23
N GLY A 75 12.65 -17.56 -11.94
CA GLY A 75 13.36 -16.76 -12.94
C GLY A 75 14.27 -17.58 -13.88
N LEU A 76 14.75 -18.75 -13.45
CA LEU A 76 15.50 -19.66 -14.31
C LEU A 76 14.62 -20.39 -15.34
N PHE A 77 13.30 -20.46 -15.10
CA PHE A 77 12.32 -21.08 -15.99
C PHE A 77 11.44 -20.07 -16.72
N SER A 78 11.53 -18.78 -16.39
CA SER A 78 10.77 -17.75 -17.07
C SER A 78 11.35 -17.43 -18.44
N GLU A 79 10.47 -17.06 -19.37
CA GLU A 79 10.89 -16.48 -20.64
C GLU A 79 11.65 -15.17 -20.41
N VAL A 80 12.50 -14.80 -21.37
CA VAL A 80 13.23 -13.55 -21.32
C VAL A 80 12.25 -12.40 -21.52
N ASP A 81 12.23 -11.46 -20.57
CA ASP A 81 11.43 -10.25 -20.71
C ASP A 81 11.90 -9.43 -21.92
N MET A 82 10.96 -9.17 -22.83
CA MET A 82 11.22 -8.40 -24.05
C MET A 82 11.00 -6.90 -23.79
N VAL A 83 11.88 -6.06 -24.33
CA VAL A 83 11.80 -4.59 -24.26
C VAL A 83 11.80 -3.99 -25.67
N GLY A 84 11.40 -2.73 -25.82
CA GLY A 84 11.49 -2.01 -27.11
C GLY A 84 10.19 -1.91 -27.91
N ASN A 85 9.08 -2.45 -27.41
CA ASN A 85 7.76 -2.34 -28.05
C ASN A 85 6.99 -1.08 -27.63
N GLU A 86 7.57 -0.20 -26.81
CA GLU A 86 6.86 0.94 -26.22
C GLU A 86 6.31 1.90 -27.28
N ASP A 87 7.11 2.25 -28.28
CA ASP A 87 6.67 3.14 -29.36
C ASP A 87 5.54 2.50 -30.17
N HIS A 88 5.61 1.19 -30.40
CA HIS A 88 4.56 0.44 -31.08
C HIS A 88 3.25 0.46 -30.28
N ASP A 89 3.30 0.17 -28.98
CA ASP A 89 2.13 0.15 -28.11
C ASP A 89 1.51 1.54 -27.93
N ILE A 90 2.35 2.58 -27.82
CA ILE A 90 1.90 3.98 -27.80
C ILE A 90 1.19 4.32 -29.10
N MET A 91 1.70 3.87 -30.25
CA MET A 91 1.04 4.11 -31.54
C MET A 91 -0.29 3.38 -31.67
N ILE A 92 -0.43 2.18 -31.10
CA ILE A 92 -1.73 1.50 -30.98
C ILE A 92 -2.71 2.38 -30.18
N TRP A 93 -2.28 2.96 -29.06
CA TRP A 93 -3.11 3.86 -28.27
C TRP A 93 -3.43 5.17 -29.00
N ALA A 94 -2.48 5.76 -29.72
CA ALA A 94 -2.72 6.96 -30.51
C ALA A 94 -3.82 6.71 -31.57
N ASN A 95 -3.77 5.55 -32.24
CA ASN A 95 -4.81 5.16 -33.19
C ASN A 95 -6.18 4.94 -32.48
N ARG A 96 -6.20 4.35 -31.29
CA ARG A 96 -7.43 4.19 -30.49
C ARG A 96 -8.02 5.54 -30.07
N VAL A 97 -7.18 6.48 -29.64
CA VAL A 97 -7.58 7.85 -29.28
C VAL A 97 -8.17 8.56 -30.50
N HIS A 98 -7.48 8.47 -31.64
CA HIS A 98 -7.95 9.02 -32.91
C HIS A 98 -9.34 8.47 -33.27
N ASN A 99 -9.51 7.15 -33.29
CA ASN A 99 -10.79 6.51 -33.64
C ASN A 99 -11.90 6.85 -32.65
N SER A 100 -11.58 6.96 -31.35
CA SER A 100 -12.53 7.37 -30.32
C SER A 100 -13.00 8.82 -30.52
N LYS A 101 -12.06 9.73 -30.83
CA LYS A 101 -12.36 11.12 -31.19
C LYS A 101 -13.35 11.19 -32.35
N GLN A 102 -13.07 10.48 -33.45
CA GLN A 102 -13.96 10.47 -34.62
C GLN A 102 -15.35 9.92 -34.29
N THR A 103 -15.42 8.83 -33.51
CA THR A 103 -16.68 8.22 -33.09
C THR A 103 -17.52 9.18 -32.25
N ILE A 104 -16.90 9.88 -31.29
CA ILE A 104 -17.58 10.88 -30.46
C ILE A 104 -18.14 12.03 -31.31
N LEU A 105 -17.35 12.56 -32.25
CA LEU A 105 -17.78 13.66 -33.12
C LEU A 105 -18.98 13.26 -34.00
N VAL A 106 -18.96 12.04 -34.55
CA VAL A 106 -20.10 11.50 -35.33
C VAL A 106 -21.35 11.38 -34.45
N TYR A 107 -21.22 10.85 -33.24
CA TYR A 107 -22.34 10.70 -32.31
C TYR A 107 -22.94 12.05 -31.85
N LEU A 108 -22.09 13.04 -31.58
CA LEU A 108 -22.54 14.38 -31.21
C LEU A 108 -23.30 15.05 -32.37
N SER A 109 -22.78 14.91 -33.59
CA SER A 109 -23.43 15.41 -34.81
C SER A 109 -24.78 14.73 -35.07
N SER A 110 -24.88 13.42 -34.85
CA SER A 110 -26.15 12.68 -35.02
C SER A 110 -27.17 12.93 -33.91
N SER A 111 -26.73 13.42 -32.74
CA SER A 111 -27.61 13.78 -31.62
C SER A 111 -28.24 15.18 -31.76
N GLY A 112 -28.02 15.87 -32.88
CA GLY A 112 -28.54 17.21 -33.14
C GLY A 112 -27.79 18.34 -32.43
N LEU A 113 -26.63 18.05 -31.82
CA LEU A 113 -25.72 19.07 -31.29
C LEU A 113 -24.90 19.64 -32.44
N ASP A 114 -24.91 20.96 -32.62
CA ASP A 114 -24.01 21.61 -33.58
C ASP A 114 -22.57 21.54 -33.05
N VAL A 115 -21.86 20.52 -33.52
CA VAL A 115 -20.46 20.27 -33.20
C VAL A 115 -19.58 21.47 -33.55
N LYS A 116 -19.92 22.26 -34.58
CA LYS A 116 -19.16 23.47 -34.96
C LYS A 116 -19.35 24.60 -33.94
N GLU A 117 -20.56 24.77 -33.43
CA GLU A 117 -20.84 25.75 -32.38
C GLU A 117 -20.18 25.35 -31.06
N LEU A 118 -20.22 24.06 -30.68
CA LEU A 118 -19.53 23.54 -29.50
C LEU A 118 -18.00 23.74 -29.60
N ILE A 119 -17.40 23.43 -30.76
CA ILE A 119 -15.98 23.67 -31.01
C ILE A 119 -15.67 25.17 -30.94
N THR A 120 -16.56 26.04 -31.44
CA THR A 120 -16.41 27.50 -31.40
C THR A 120 -16.51 28.05 -29.97
N ILE A 121 -17.36 27.46 -29.12
CA ILE A 121 -17.47 27.81 -27.70
C ILE A 121 -16.23 27.35 -26.92
N LEU A 122 -15.79 26.10 -27.13
CA LEU A 122 -14.61 25.54 -26.48
C LEU A 122 -13.32 26.23 -26.91
N SER A 123 -13.24 26.70 -28.16
CA SER A 123 -12.09 27.43 -28.71
C SER A 123 -11.94 28.88 -28.22
N ARG A 124 -12.92 29.41 -27.48
CA ARG A 124 -12.77 30.67 -26.71
C ARG A 124 -11.94 30.49 -25.43
N SER A 125 -11.71 29.25 -24.99
CA SER A 125 -10.73 28.89 -23.98
C SER A 125 -9.38 28.64 -24.67
N THR A 126 -8.40 29.47 -24.38
CA THR A 126 -7.07 29.63 -25.03
C THR A 126 -6.22 28.37 -25.18
N PHE A 127 -6.63 27.21 -24.65
CA PHE A 127 -5.94 25.93 -24.80
C PHE A 127 -6.42 25.10 -26.00
N VAL A 128 -7.64 25.33 -26.50
CA VAL A 128 -8.28 24.46 -27.50
C VAL A 128 -7.99 24.89 -28.94
N THR A 129 -7.64 26.16 -29.16
CA THR A 129 -7.66 26.82 -30.48
C THR A 129 -6.48 26.42 -31.39
N THR A 130 -5.31 26.07 -30.86
CA THR A 130 -4.15 25.68 -31.68
C THR A 130 -4.17 24.22 -32.10
N SER A 131 -5.00 23.39 -31.46
CA SER A 131 -5.04 21.95 -31.72
C SER A 131 -5.92 21.53 -32.88
N PHE A 132 -6.89 22.34 -33.33
CA PHE A 132 -7.91 21.91 -34.31
C PHE A 132 -7.71 22.42 -35.75
N THR A 133 -6.70 23.26 -36.01
CA THR A 133 -6.53 23.89 -37.34
C THR A 133 -5.24 23.50 -38.07
N SER A 134 -4.38 22.69 -37.45
CA SER A 134 -3.19 22.14 -38.12
C SER A 134 -3.04 20.65 -37.80
N GLY A 135 -3.05 19.80 -38.82
CA GLY A 135 -2.99 18.34 -38.65
C GLY A 135 -1.75 17.83 -37.89
N ARG A 136 -0.70 18.65 -37.76
CA ARG A 136 0.46 18.36 -36.90
C ARG A 136 0.12 18.47 -35.40
N VAL A 137 -0.56 19.53 -34.97
CA VAL A 137 -0.88 19.70 -33.55
C VAL A 137 -1.94 18.68 -33.10
N GLU A 138 -2.87 18.29 -33.97
CA GLU A 138 -3.80 17.18 -33.68
C GLU A 138 -3.06 15.88 -33.36
N HIS A 139 -2.07 15.52 -34.18
CA HIS A 139 -1.30 14.30 -33.99
C HIS A 139 -0.44 14.35 -32.72
N GLU A 140 0.15 15.51 -32.40
CA GLU A 140 0.92 15.70 -31.17
C GLU A 140 0.05 15.55 -29.91
N VAL A 141 -1.18 16.06 -29.92
CA VAL A 141 -2.14 15.89 -28.81
C VAL A 141 -2.57 14.44 -28.68
N GLU A 142 -2.91 13.76 -29.78
CA GLU A 142 -3.28 12.34 -29.77
C GLU A 142 -2.15 11.48 -29.22
N LEU A 143 -0.90 11.78 -29.61
CA LEU A 143 0.28 11.09 -29.11
C LEU A 143 0.54 11.39 -27.62
N LEU A 144 0.34 12.62 -27.17
CA LEU A 144 0.44 12.98 -25.75
C LEU A 144 -0.58 12.22 -24.91
N VAL A 145 -1.85 12.19 -25.34
CA VAL A 145 -2.91 11.43 -24.66
C VAL A 145 -2.58 9.94 -24.65
N ALA A 146 -2.10 9.38 -25.76
CA ALA A 146 -1.68 7.99 -25.84
C ALA A 146 -0.56 7.67 -24.84
N LYS A 147 0.44 8.55 -24.72
CA LYS A 147 1.53 8.42 -23.73
C LYS A 147 1.01 8.50 -22.29
N LEU A 148 0.06 9.40 -21.99
CA LEU A 148 -0.56 9.49 -20.67
C LEU A 148 -1.37 8.23 -20.32
N ILE A 149 -2.06 7.65 -21.29
CA ILE A 149 -2.76 6.38 -21.12
C ILE A 149 -1.76 5.25 -20.86
N TYR A 150 -0.76 5.13 -21.71
CA TYR A 150 0.22 4.05 -21.68
C TYR A 150 1.11 4.08 -20.42
N TYR A 151 1.71 5.23 -20.10
CA TYR A 151 2.63 5.37 -18.96
C TYR A 151 1.93 5.72 -17.64
N GLY A 152 0.70 6.21 -17.68
CA GLY A 152 -0.03 6.67 -16.49
C GLY A 152 -1.24 5.80 -16.19
N LEU A 153 -2.30 5.92 -17.00
CA LEU A 153 -3.60 5.33 -16.69
C LEU A 153 -3.54 3.79 -16.58
N ILE A 154 -2.91 3.12 -17.54
CA ILE A 154 -2.83 1.65 -17.55
C ILE A 154 -2.07 1.12 -16.33
N PRO A 155 -0.83 1.59 -16.03
CA PRO A 155 -0.12 1.15 -14.83
C PRO A 155 -0.88 1.41 -13.54
N ILE A 156 -1.54 2.58 -13.40
CA ILE A 156 -2.35 2.90 -12.22
C ILE A 156 -3.52 1.93 -12.07
N LEU A 157 -4.25 1.66 -13.15
CA LEU A 157 -5.37 0.72 -13.13
C LEU A 157 -4.89 -0.70 -12.79
N ARG A 158 -3.81 -1.17 -13.42
CA ARG A 158 -3.21 -2.49 -13.11
C ARG A 158 -2.80 -2.58 -11.65
N PHE A 159 -2.18 -1.53 -11.12
CA PHE A 159 -1.79 -1.45 -9.70
C PHE A 159 -2.98 -1.58 -8.75
N TYR A 160 -4.06 -0.83 -9.00
CA TYR A 160 -5.26 -0.96 -8.17
C TYR A 160 -5.95 -2.32 -8.33
N ILE A 161 -6.02 -2.87 -9.54
CA ILE A 161 -6.55 -4.21 -9.76
C ILE A 161 -5.72 -5.24 -8.98
N ALA A 162 -4.38 -5.15 -9.04
CA ALA A 162 -3.49 -6.03 -8.29
C ALA A 162 -3.70 -5.91 -6.77
N LEU A 163 -3.85 -4.69 -6.24
CA LEU A 163 -4.18 -4.49 -4.82
C LEU A 163 -5.48 -5.18 -4.43
N TRP A 164 -6.55 -5.03 -5.22
CA TRP A 164 -7.84 -5.66 -4.93
C TRP A 164 -7.78 -7.19 -5.00
N LEU A 165 -7.08 -7.73 -6.00
CA LEU A 165 -6.90 -9.17 -6.14
C LEU A 165 -6.06 -9.74 -4.98
N ALA A 166 -4.93 -9.11 -4.66
CA ALA A 166 -4.08 -9.51 -3.54
C ALA A 166 -4.81 -9.40 -2.19
N ASP A 167 -5.55 -8.31 -1.95
CA ASP A 167 -6.33 -8.13 -0.72
C ASP A 167 -7.44 -9.19 -0.59
N THR A 168 -8.11 -9.52 -1.70
CA THR A 168 -9.10 -10.61 -1.74
C THR A 168 -8.45 -11.94 -1.35
N TRP A 169 -7.30 -12.26 -1.96
CA TRP A 169 -6.57 -13.49 -1.67
C TRP A 169 -6.16 -13.57 -0.19
N VAL A 170 -5.48 -12.54 0.32
CA VAL A 170 -5.03 -12.46 1.71
C VAL A 170 -6.21 -12.56 2.65
N PHE A 171 -7.26 -11.77 2.45
CA PHE A 171 -8.41 -11.73 3.35
C PHE A 171 -9.04 -13.11 3.56
N PHE A 172 -9.30 -13.85 2.48
CA PHE A 172 -9.98 -15.14 2.60
C PHE A 172 -9.11 -16.21 3.25
N ILE A 173 -7.82 -16.25 2.92
CA ILE A 173 -6.88 -17.19 3.55
C ILE A 173 -6.68 -16.82 5.02
N HIS A 174 -6.40 -15.55 5.31
CA HIS A 174 -6.17 -15.06 6.67
C HIS A 174 -7.39 -15.33 7.57
N ARG A 175 -8.60 -15.05 7.07
CA ARG A 175 -9.84 -15.40 7.77
C ARG A 175 -9.97 -16.92 7.97
N ALA A 176 -9.63 -17.74 6.98
CA ALA A 176 -9.67 -19.19 7.09
C ALA A 176 -8.69 -19.70 8.16
N GLU A 177 -7.49 -19.14 8.23
CA GLU A 177 -6.49 -19.45 9.25
C GLU A 177 -7.00 -19.18 10.65
N HIS A 178 -7.69 -18.06 10.86
CA HIS A 178 -8.31 -17.75 12.16
C HIS A 178 -9.60 -18.52 12.47
N SER A 179 -10.30 -18.98 11.44
CA SER A 179 -11.57 -19.71 11.59
C SER A 179 -11.36 -21.20 11.80
N ASN A 180 -10.25 -21.75 11.31
CA ASN A 180 -9.90 -23.16 11.42
C ASN A 180 -8.77 -23.37 12.44
N GLN A 181 -9.03 -24.11 13.51
CA GLN A 181 -8.05 -24.33 14.58
C GLN A 181 -6.77 -25.03 14.13
N TRP A 182 -6.85 -25.91 13.13
CA TRP A 182 -5.68 -26.59 12.61
C TRP A 182 -4.80 -25.62 11.80
N LEU A 183 -5.40 -24.80 10.94
CA LEU A 183 -4.66 -23.78 10.20
C LEU A 183 -4.00 -22.78 11.16
N TYR A 184 -4.76 -22.25 12.13
CA TYR A 184 -4.23 -21.33 13.13
C TYR A 184 -3.00 -21.91 13.84
N LYS A 185 -3.13 -23.12 14.43
CA LYS A 185 -2.08 -23.67 15.29
C LYS A 185 -0.80 -24.07 14.55
N ASN A 186 -0.88 -24.39 13.26
CA ASN A 186 0.26 -24.91 12.50
C ASN A 186 0.94 -23.84 11.64
N PHE A 187 0.21 -22.80 11.24
CA PHE A 187 0.72 -21.76 10.36
C PHE A 187 0.71 -20.42 11.10
N HIS A 188 -0.49 -19.89 11.35
CA HIS A 188 -0.67 -18.48 11.68
C HIS A 188 -0.41 -18.11 13.15
N SER A 189 -0.38 -19.08 14.07
CA SER A 189 -0.16 -18.80 15.50
C SER A 189 1.22 -18.23 15.79
N ARG A 190 2.22 -18.55 14.95
CA ARG A 190 3.56 -17.98 15.04
C ARG A 190 3.55 -16.47 14.81
N HIS A 191 2.75 -16.01 13.85
CA HIS A 191 2.56 -14.58 13.60
C HIS A 191 1.98 -13.87 14.83
N HIS A 192 1.00 -14.49 15.49
CA HIS A 192 0.36 -13.99 16.71
C HIS A 192 1.18 -14.17 18.01
N GLU A 193 2.42 -14.66 17.92
CA GLU A 193 3.38 -14.48 19.02
C GLU A 193 3.71 -12.98 19.22
N LEU A 194 3.45 -12.16 18.20
CA LEU A 194 3.60 -10.70 18.16
C LEU A 194 2.30 -9.95 18.50
N ASN A 195 1.81 -10.07 19.75
CA ASN A 195 0.66 -9.27 20.22
C ASN A 195 0.90 -7.74 20.17
N VAL A 196 2.16 -7.32 20.15
CA VAL A 196 2.63 -5.96 19.86
C VAL A 196 3.59 -6.08 18.68
N PRO A 197 3.12 -5.87 17.44
CA PRO A 197 3.93 -6.11 16.26
C PRO A 197 5.18 -5.23 16.14
N TYR A 198 6.21 -5.79 15.53
CA TYR A 198 7.37 -5.03 15.03
C TYR A 198 7.15 -4.66 13.58
N SER A 199 7.67 -3.51 13.12
CA SER A 199 7.57 -3.13 11.70
C SER A 199 8.14 -4.21 10.76
N TRP A 200 9.25 -4.85 11.12
CA TRP A 200 9.83 -5.93 10.33
C TRP A 200 9.15 -7.29 10.55
N GLY A 201 8.25 -7.41 11.54
CA GLY A 201 7.59 -8.65 11.94
C GLY A 201 6.35 -8.99 11.12
N GLY A 202 5.97 -8.17 10.14
CA GLY A 202 4.76 -8.42 9.34
C GLY A 202 4.82 -9.66 8.43
N ILE A 203 6.00 -10.24 8.23
CA ILE A 203 6.21 -11.54 7.57
C ILE A 203 6.85 -12.56 8.52
N TYR A 204 6.71 -12.35 9.83
CA TYR A 204 7.08 -13.35 10.82
C TYR A 204 5.97 -14.39 10.92
N ASP A 205 5.99 -15.34 10.00
CA ASP A 205 4.98 -16.39 9.88
C ASP A 205 5.65 -17.76 9.69
N HIS A 206 4.85 -18.81 9.52
CA HIS A 206 5.38 -20.10 9.13
C HIS A 206 5.87 -20.03 7.67
N PRO A 207 7.04 -20.59 7.28
CA PRO A 207 7.53 -20.45 5.90
C PRO A 207 6.55 -20.86 4.80
N LEU A 208 5.80 -21.94 5.02
CA LEU A 208 4.74 -22.37 4.09
C LEU A 208 3.57 -21.38 4.03
N GLU A 209 3.24 -20.72 5.12
CA GLU A 209 2.25 -19.63 5.15
C GLU A 209 2.67 -18.48 4.27
N SER A 210 3.92 -18.05 4.40
CA SER A 210 4.44 -17.01 3.52
C SER A 210 4.37 -17.38 2.03
N LEU A 211 4.49 -18.67 1.69
CA LEU A 211 4.31 -19.13 0.31
C LEU A 211 2.86 -19.02 -0.16
N PHE A 212 1.88 -19.54 0.58
CA PHE A 212 0.50 -19.52 0.09
C PHE A 212 -0.20 -18.18 0.32
N LEU A 213 0.09 -17.47 1.41
CA LEU A 213 -0.52 -16.20 1.76
C LEU A 213 0.16 -15.06 1.00
N SER A 214 1.46 -14.84 1.23
CA SER A 214 2.19 -13.69 0.67
C SER A 214 2.58 -13.88 -0.80
N VAL A 215 3.26 -14.99 -1.14
CA VAL A 215 3.64 -15.25 -2.54
C VAL A 215 2.39 -15.52 -3.40
N GLY A 216 1.41 -16.26 -2.87
CA GLY A 216 0.11 -16.47 -3.53
C GLY A 216 -0.61 -15.16 -3.85
N ALA A 217 -0.69 -14.22 -2.91
CA ALA A 217 -1.29 -12.91 -3.14
C ALA A 217 -0.54 -12.10 -4.21
N TYR A 218 0.80 -12.12 -4.16
CA TYR A 218 1.63 -11.45 -5.16
C TYR A 218 1.38 -12.03 -6.57
N VAL A 219 1.45 -13.35 -6.72
CA VAL A 219 1.24 -14.02 -8.01
C VAL A 219 -0.18 -13.78 -8.53
N PHE A 220 -1.19 -13.90 -7.68
CA PHE A 220 -2.59 -13.68 -8.05
C PHE A 220 -2.82 -12.23 -8.49
N GLY A 221 -2.25 -11.26 -7.78
CA GLY A 221 -2.32 -9.84 -8.14
C GLY A 221 -1.61 -9.52 -9.45
N VAL A 222 -0.37 -9.99 -9.63
CA VAL A 222 0.45 -9.69 -10.83
C VAL A 222 -0.14 -10.33 -12.08
N ILE A 223 -0.48 -11.62 -12.04
CA ILE A 223 -1.06 -12.31 -13.19
C ILE A 223 -2.45 -11.77 -13.50
N GLY A 224 -3.31 -11.62 -12.49
CA GLY A 224 -4.69 -11.19 -12.69
C GLY A 224 -4.83 -9.75 -13.16
N SER A 225 -3.84 -8.89 -12.90
CA SER A 225 -3.80 -7.51 -13.42
C SER A 225 -3.03 -7.36 -14.73
N GLY A 226 -2.26 -8.38 -15.14
CA GLY A 226 -1.39 -8.32 -16.31
C GLY A 226 -0.26 -7.29 -16.16
N MET A 227 0.31 -7.19 -14.96
CA MET A 227 1.46 -6.33 -14.69
C MET A 227 2.69 -6.78 -15.48
N THR A 228 3.43 -5.81 -16.00
CA THR A 228 4.82 -5.98 -16.47
C THR A 228 5.76 -6.25 -15.29
N LEU A 229 6.96 -6.76 -15.57
CA LEU A 229 7.99 -6.95 -14.53
C LEU A 229 8.28 -5.65 -13.75
N ARG A 230 8.38 -4.50 -14.44
CA ARG A 230 8.64 -3.23 -13.77
C ARG A 230 7.50 -2.84 -12.82
N GLU A 231 6.25 -3.01 -13.26
CA GLU A 231 5.08 -2.75 -12.41
C GLU A 231 5.05 -3.72 -11.22
N SER A 232 5.39 -5.00 -11.42
CA SER A 232 5.39 -6.00 -10.35
C SER A 232 6.49 -5.74 -9.31
N MET A 233 7.65 -5.24 -9.72
CA MET A 233 8.71 -4.78 -8.79
C MET A 233 8.23 -3.63 -7.91
N LEU A 234 7.56 -2.64 -8.50
CA LEU A 234 6.97 -1.52 -7.76
C LEU A 234 5.86 -1.99 -6.82
N PHE A 235 5.02 -2.92 -7.27
CA PHE A 235 3.99 -3.54 -6.45
C PHE A 235 4.58 -4.30 -5.26
N SER A 236 5.62 -5.11 -5.47
CA SER A 236 6.32 -5.81 -4.40
C SER A 236 6.95 -4.86 -3.37
N ALA A 237 7.59 -3.78 -3.84
CA ALA A 237 8.16 -2.75 -2.98
C ALA A 237 7.06 -2.04 -2.16
N PHE A 238 5.96 -1.65 -2.79
CA PHE A 238 4.81 -1.06 -2.11
C PHE A 238 4.25 -2.00 -1.05
N SER A 239 3.98 -3.26 -1.38
CA SER A 239 3.44 -4.26 -0.44
C SER A 239 4.38 -4.48 0.74
N SER A 240 5.70 -4.51 0.51
CA SER A 240 6.69 -4.63 1.58
C SER A 240 6.67 -3.42 2.53
N VAL A 241 6.58 -2.21 1.98
CA VAL A 241 6.45 -0.99 2.77
C VAL A 241 5.12 -0.98 3.53
N LYS A 242 4.01 -1.38 2.88
CA LYS A 242 2.68 -1.45 3.49
C LYS A 242 2.65 -2.40 4.68
N THR A 243 3.18 -3.61 4.51
CA THR A 243 3.34 -4.58 5.59
C THR A 243 4.14 -4.00 6.74
N CYS A 244 5.24 -3.29 6.46
CA CYS A 244 6.02 -2.62 7.49
C CYS A 244 5.24 -1.52 8.23
N THR A 245 4.44 -0.73 7.51
CA THR A 245 3.66 0.36 8.12
C THR A 245 2.51 -0.17 8.95
N ASP A 246 1.83 -1.24 8.53
CA ASP A 246 0.71 -1.84 9.26
C ASP A 246 1.15 -2.50 10.57
N HIS A 247 2.36 -3.04 10.59
CA HIS A 247 2.96 -3.65 11.78
C HIS A 247 3.87 -2.69 12.54
N GLY A 248 3.93 -1.43 12.12
CA GLY A 248 4.91 -0.46 12.62
C GLY A 248 4.75 -0.11 14.10
N GLY A 249 3.57 -0.35 14.68
CA GLY A 249 3.25 0.11 16.04
C GLY A 249 3.12 1.64 16.15
N TYR A 250 3.14 2.34 15.01
CA TYR A 250 3.01 3.80 14.90
C TYR A 250 1.79 4.18 14.08
N GLN A 251 0.95 5.04 14.65
CA GLN A 251 -0.10 5.76 13.95
C GLN A 251 0.38 7.20 13.67
N PHE A 252 0.91 7.41 12.47
CA PHE A 252 1.31 8.74 12.04
C PHE A 252 0.07 9.58 11.64
N PRO A 253 0.08 10.90 11.88
CA PRO A 253 -1.00 11.78 11.41
C PRO A 253 -1.08 11.85 9.89
N TRP A 254 -0.01 11.47 9.19
CA TRP A 254 0.03 11.32 7.75
C TRP A 254 0.93 10.13 7.39
N ASN A 255 0.40 9.21 6.59
CA ASN A 255 1.14 8.08 6.03
C ASN A 255 0.85 8.03 4.51
N PRO A 256 1.86 8.24 3.64
CA PRO A 256 1.65 8.26 2.20
C PRO A 256 1.14 6.93 1.65
N VAL A 257 1.40 5.82 2.35
CA VAL A 257 0.96 4.48 1.94
C VAL A 257 -0.53 4.29 2.17
N ASP A 258 -1.07 4.95 3.21
CA ASP A 258 -2.50 4.94 3.53
C ASP A 258 -3.32 5.82 2.56
N LEU A 259 -2.68 6.58 1.65
CA LEU A 259 -3.40 7.27 0.57
C LEU A 259 -4.00 6.31 -0.45
N PHE A 260 -3.45 5.09 -0.56
CA PHE A 260 -3.85 4.08 -1.54
C PHE A 260 -4.69 2.95 -0.93
N THR A 261 -4.86 2.95 0.40
CA THR A 261 -5.45 1.85 1.16
C THR A 261 -6.34 2.41 2.27
N THR A 262 -7.13 1.56 2.93
CA THR A 262 -8.01 1.99 4.04
C THR A 262 -7.67 1.33 5.36
N VAL A 263 -6.87 0.27 5.34
CA VAL A 263 -6.32 -0.37 6.53
C VAL A 263 -4.98 0.30 6.86
N GLY A 264 -4.76 0.63 8.12
CA GLY A 264 -3.48 1.12 8.63
C GLY A 264 -3.14 0.49 9.97
N ALA A 265 -2.03 0.92 10.59
CA ALA A 265 -1.46 0.29 11.78
C ALA A 265 -2.46 0.07 12.92
N ALA A 266 -3.25 1.09 13.29
CA ALA A 266 -4.22 0.97 14.37
C ALA A 266 -5.41 0.04 14.06
N TYR A 267 -5.73 -0.17 12.77
CA TYR A 267 -6.76 -1.12 12.37
C TYR A 267 -6.25 -2.56 12.50
N HIS A 268 -5.04 -2.81 12.00
CA HIS A 268 -4.41 -4.13 12.03
C HIS A 268 -3.92 -4.50 13.45
N ASP A 269 -3.50 -3.54 14.25
CA ASP A 269 -3.08 -3.79 15.64
C ASP A 269 -4.20 -4.43 16.47
N LYS A 270 -5.46 -3.98 16.30
CA LYS A 270 -6.62 -4.61 16.98
C LYS A 270 -6.71 -6.10 16.71
N HIS A 271 -6.35 -6.54 15.49
CA HIS A 271 -6.38 -7.95 15.10
C HIS A 271 -5.34 -8.77 15.88
N HIS A 272 -4.13 -8.22 16.08
CA HIS A 272 -3.05 -8.82 16.88
C HIS A 272 -3.38 -8.91 18.38
N GLN A 273 -4.41 -8.21 18.85
CA GLN A 273 -4.83 -8.32 20.23
C GLN A 273 -5.60 -9.62 20.48
N ARG A 274 -5.39 -10.24 21.64
CA ARG A 274 -6.10 -11.48 22.05
C ARG A 274 -7.62 -11.39 21.93
N TRP A 275 -8.18 -10.21 22.16
CA TRP A 275 -9.61 -9.93 22.06
C TRP A 275 -10.09 -9.63 20.63
N GLY A 276 -9.18 -9.38 19.69
CA GLY A 276 -9.48 -9.02 18.30
C GLY A 276 -9.07 -10.08 17.26
N LEU A 277 -8.49 -11.22 17.67
CA LEU A 277 -8.06 -12.33 16.78
C LEU A 277 -9.11 -12.82 15.76
N LYS A 278 -10.40 -12.53 15.93
CA LYS A 278 -11.46 -12.94 15.00
C LYS A 278 -12.08 -11.78 14.23
N LYS A 279 -11.36 -10.66 14.16
CA LYS A 279 -11.80 -9.40 13.55
C LYS A 279 -10.66 -8.79 12.73
N ASN A 280 -11.00 -7.87 11.83
CA ASN A 280 -10.04 -7.07 11.06
C ASN A 280 -9.04 -7.90 10.25
N PHE A 281 -9.52 -8.81 9.40
CA PHE A 281 -8.65 -9.69 8.61
C PHE A 281 -8.03 -9.02 7.36
N ALA A 282 -8.58 -7.87 6.94
CA ALA A 282 -8.11 -7.18 5.73
C ALA A 282 -6.71 -6.56 5.91
N LEU A 283 -5.97 -6.47 4.80
CA LEU A 283 -4.60 -5.93 4.77
C LEU A 283 -4.52 -4.58 4.04
N HIS A 284 -5.27 -4.40 2.96
CA HIS A 284 -5.33 -3.17 2.18
C HIS A 284 -6.68 -2.47 2.33
N PHE A 285 -7.79 -3.19 2.12
CA PHE A 285 -9.12 -2.58 2.09
C PHE A 285 -10.05 -3.16 3.15
N GLN A 286 -10.63 -2.30 3.99
CA GLN A 286 -11.64 -2.69 4.98
C GLN A 286 -12.93 -3.25 4.34
N PHE A 287 -13.02 -3.23 3.01
CA PHE A 287 -14.18 -3.68 2.23
C PHE A 287 -14.65 -5.08 2.63
N TRP A 288 -13.75 -6.07 2.65
CA TRP A 288 -14.13 -7.45 2.95
C TRP A 288 -14.57 -7.65 4.39
N ASP A 289 -13.90 -6.97 5.34
CA ASP A 289 -14.31 -6.98 6.74
C ASP A 289 -15.69 -6.37 6.95
N ARG A 290 -16.00 -5.27 6.27
CA ARG A 290 -17.32 -4.64 6.28
C ARG A 290 -18.39 -5.53 5.66
N LEU A 291 -18.09 -6.07 4.48
CA LEU A 291 -19.03 -6.90 3.73
C LEU A 291 -19.41 -8.16 4.52
N LEU A 292 -18.46 -8.76 5.24
CA LEU A 292 -18.66 -10.02 5.96
C LEU A 292 -18.83 -9.86 7.47
N GLY A 293 -18.94 -8.63 7.98
CA GLY A 293 -19.21 -8.36 9.39
C GLY A 293 -18.07 -8.71 10.35
N THR A 294 -16.83 -8.69 9.87
CA THR A 294 -15.62 -8.99 10.65
C THR A 294 -14.84 -7.74 11.07
N GLU A 295 -15.31 -6.54 10.73
CA GLU A 295 -14.74 -5.29 11.25
C GLU A 295 -14.98 -5.12 12.77
N PHE A 296 -13.97 -4.61 13.49
CA PHE A 296 -14.06 -4.15 14.88
C PHE A 296 -14.38 -2.66 14.92
N THR A 297 -15.67 -2.34 15.02
CA THR A 297 -16.20 -0.97 14.91
C THR A 297 -16.28 -0.20 16.23
N ASP A 298 -16.39 -0.90 17.37
CA ASP A 298 -16.63 -0.25 18.67
C ASP A 298 -15.34 0.34 19.28
N ALA A 299 -15.14 1.64 19.06
CA ALA A 299 -13.96 2.36 19.56
C ALA A 299 -13.92 2.48 21.10
N GLU A 300 -15.07 2.52 21.76
CA GLU A 300 -15.13 2.64 23.22
C GLU A 300 -14.73 1.31 23.87
N VAL A 301 -15.28 0.20 23.37
CA VAL A 301 -14.90 -1.14 23.81
C VAL A 301 -13.42 -1.40 23.54
N ALA A 302 -12.91 -1.05 22.36
CA ALA A 302 -11.48 -1.17 22.06
C ALA A 302 -10.63 -0.39 23.09
N SER A 303 -11.01 0.87 23.38
CA SER A 303 -10.29 1.71 24.35
C SER A 303 -10.27 1.11 25.76
N ARG A 304 -11.40 0.56 26.21
CA ARG A 304 -11.48 -0.14 27.52
C ARG A 304 -10.62 -1.41 27.55
N LEU A 305 -10.60 -2.18 26.46
CA LEU A 305 -9.78 -3.39 26.35
C LEU A 305 -8.28 -3.08 26.35
N TYR A 306 -7.85 -2.04 25.62
CA TYR A 306 -6.46 -1.56 25.69
C TYR A 306 -6.09 -1.08 27.10
N ALA A 307 -6.96 -0.32 27.77
CA ALA A 307 -6.71 0.14 29.14
C ALA A 307 -6.53 -1.03 30.11
N ARG A 308 -7.40 -2.04 30.03
CA ARG A 308 -7.29 -3.28 30.81
C ARG A 308 -5.98 -4.02 30.53
N ASP A 309 -5.61 -4.17 29.27
CA ASP A 309 -4.39 -4.87 28.89
C ASP A 309 -3.13 -4.12 29.39
N ARG A 310 -3.15 -2.78 29.37
CA ARG A 310 -2.08 -1.94 29.95
C ARG A 310 -1.96 -2.08 31.46
N GLU A 311 -3.09 -2.11 32.18
CA GLU A 311 -3.10 -2.35 33.63
C GLU A 311 -2.52 -3.73 33.96
N ALA A 312 -2.91 -4.76 33.22
CA ALA A 312 -2.36 -6.11 33.38
C ALA A 312 -0.84 -6.17 33.16
N VAL A 313 -0.33 -5.40 32.20
CA VAL A 313 1.11 -5.27 31.94
C VAL A 313 1.83 -4.63 33.12
N GLU A 314 1.31 -3.54 33.70
CA GLU A 314 1.95 -2.88 34.84
C GLU A 314 1.97 -3.80 36.08
N ILE A 315 0.87 -4.51 36.37
CA ILE A 315 0.84 -5.53 37.44
C ILE A 315 1.89 -6.62 37.21
N ALA A 316 2.04 -7.10 35.97
CA ALA A 316 3.05 -8.10 35.63
C ALA A 316 4.48 -7.58 35.82
N ARG A 317 4.73 -6.30 35.52
CA ARG A 317 6.04 -5.64 35.72
C ARG A 317 6.36 -5.46 37.19
N GLU A 318 5.40 -5.03 38.00
CA GLU A 318 5.58 -4.90 39.46
C GLU A 318 5.95 -6.24 40.09
N LYS A 319 5.20 -7.31 39.77
CA LYS A 319 5.51 -8.68 40.21
C LYS A 319 6.91 -9.13 39.78
N LYS A 320 7.36 -8.76 38.57
CA LYS A 320 8.72 -9.08 38.10
C LYS A 320 9.78 -8.28 38.87
N ARG A 321 9.52 -7.01 39.20
CA ARG A 321 10.43 -6.18 40.01
C ARG A 321 10.57 -6.69 41.43
N GLU A 322 9.47 -7.10 42.06
CA GLU A 322 9.48 -7.67 43.41
C GLU A 322 10.32 -8.96 43.48
N LYS A 323 10.24 -9.82 42.46
CA LYS A 323 11.05 -11.05 42.37
C LYS A 323 12.56 -10.81 42.18
N VAL A 324 12.96 -9.62 41.72
CA VAL A 324 14.35 -9.28 41.39
C VAL A 324 15.01 -8.45 42.49
N LYS A 325 14.27 -8.00 43.52
CA LYS A 325 14.89 -7.35 44.69
C LYS A 325 15.77 -8.38 45.42
N PRO A 326 17.09 -8.13 45.56
CA PRO A 326 17.91 -8.96 46.43
C PRO A 326 17.44 -8.78 47.88
N LEU A 327 17.44 -9.88 48.64
CA LEU A 327 17.14 -9.93 50.07
C LEU A 327 18.02 -8.98 50.88
#